data_AF-A0A848ZN30-F1
#
_entry.id   AF-A0A848ZN30-F1
#
_cell.length_a   1.000
_cell.length_b   1.000
_cell.length_c   1.000
_cell.angle_alpha   90.00
_cell.angle_beta   90.00
_cell.angle_gamma   90.00
#
_symmetry.space_group_name_H-M   'P 1'
#
loop_
_entity.id
_entity.type
_entity.pdbx_description
1 polymer ?
#
loop_
_entity_poly.entity_id
_entity_poly.type
_entity_poly.pdbx_seq_one_letter_code
_entity_poly.pdbx_strand_id
1 'polypeptide(L)'
;MNGTQWIIFILIIQLIHFLGTWKLYVKAGRKAWEAAIPVYNAIVLMQIINRPKWWVILLFIPIINLLMFPVVWVETLRSFGKNSLLDTWLAILTLGLYIYYVNYFEEVNYIENRDIHPKTALGEWVSSIVFAIVAATLVHTYLIQPFVIPTSSLEKTLLVGDFLFVSKFHYGARVPMTTVAAPMVHDTLPIFKTRSYIADVDPATYRTSVWNKLQLPYMRLPGFKKIKRNDIVVFSWPADTVYQFFKKQQGVRKPIDKKSNYVKRCVGVPGDSLSIKDGYVYINGKKTVLPYRAKPQFLHTVTVEGQFSNDAIELLG
;
A
#
# COMPACT_ATOMS: atom_id res chain seq x y z
N MET A 1 -7.11 -16.77 4.00
CA MET A 1 -6.62 -18.02 3.38
C MET A 1 -5.69 -18.74 4.35
N ASN A 2 -5.81 -20.06 4.50
CA ASN A 2 -4.84 -20.88 5.24
C ASN A 2 -3.57 -21.11 4.38
N GLY A 3 -2.45 -21.54 4.97
CA GLY A 3 -1.18 -21.78 4.28
C GLY A 3 -1.30 -22.71 3.06
N THR A 4 -2.11 -23.77 3.16
CA THR A 4 -2.39 -24.68 2.04
C THR A 4 -3.07 -23.97 0.86
N GLN A 5 -4.02 -23.08 1.14
CA GLN A 5 -4.72 -22.31 0.09
C GLN A 5 -3.75 -21.36 -0.62
N TRP A 6 -2.78 -20.81 0.10
CA TRP A 6 -1.72 -19.99 -0.48
C TRP A 6 -0.81 -20.78 -1.41
N ILE A 7 -0.40 -21.99 -1.00
CA ILE A 7 0.42 -22.86 -1.85
C ILE A 7 -0.34 -23.21 -3.13
N ILE A 8 -1.61 -23.62 -3.03
CA ILE A 8 -2.44 -23.93 -4.20
C ILE A 8 -2.59 -22.70 -5.11
N PHE A 9 -2.88 -21.53 -4.55
CA PHE A 9 -3.00 -20.29 -5.30
C PHE A 9 -1.71 -19.94 -6.06
N ILE A 10 -0.56 -20.05 -5.40
CA ILE A 10 0.75 -19.82 -6.02
C ILE A 10 0.99 -20.84 -7.14
N LEU A 11 0.70 -22.13 -6.93
CA LEU A 11 0.86 -23.16 -7.96
C LEU A 11 -0.04 -22.92 -9.18
N ILE A 12 -1.28 -22.47 -8.98
CA ILE A 12 -2.19 -22.10 -10.08
C ILE A 12 -1.61 -20.92 -10.88
N ILE A 13 -1.16 -19.87 -10.20
CA ILE A 13 -0.52 -18.72 -10.86
C ILE A 13 0.72 -19.17 -11.65
N GLN A 14 1.53 -20.06 -11.07
CA GLN A 14 2.72 -20.59 -11.73
C GLN A 14 2.38 -21.45 -12.94
N LEU A 15 1.31 -22.26 -12.87
CA LEU A 15 0.83 -23.02 -14.01
C LEU A 15 0.35 -22.10 -15.14
N ILE A 16 -0.40 -21.04 -14.81
CA ILE A 16 -0.82 -20.01 -15.78
C ILE A 16 0.42 -19.36 -16.40
N HIS A 17 1.36 -18.88 -15.59
CA HIS A 17 2.58 -18.27 -16.09
C HIS A 17 3.38 -19.20 -17.02
N PHE A 18 3.57 -20.46 -16.59
CA PHE A 18 4.25 -21.49 -17.37
C PHE A 18 3.58 -21.69 -18.73
N LEU A 19 2.26 -21.96 -18.75
CA LEU A 19 1.50 -22.19 -19.97
C LEU A 19 1.57 -20.99 -20.93
N GLY A 20 1.62 -19.76 -20.40
CA GLY A 20 1.71 -18.55 -21.20
C GLY A 20 3.08 -18.26 -21.79
N THR A 21 4.17 -18.82 -21.25
CA THR A 21 5.53 -18.34 -21.56
C THR A 21 6.53 -19.41 -21.98
N TRP A 22 6.27 -20.70 -21.72
CA TRP A 22 7.29 -21.74 -21.92
C TRP A 22 7.83 -21.85 -23.36
N LYS A 23 7.03 -21.60 -24.41
CA LYS A 23 7.52 -21.61 -25.79
C LYS A 23 8.36 -20.38 -26.10
N LEU A 24 8.02 -19.22 -25.52
CA LEU A 24 8.85 -18.02 -25.59
C LEU A 24 10.24 -18.27 -24.97
N TYR A 25 10.32 -19.01 -23.86
CA TYR A 25 11.61 -19.41 -23.28
C TYR A 25 12.43 -20.25 -24.27
N VAL A 26 11.79 -21.24 -24.91
CA VAL A 26 12.45 -22.07 -25.94
C VAL A 26 12.93 -21.22 -27.12
N LYS A 27 12.10 -20.28 -27.61
CA LYS A 27 12.47 -19.32 -28.67
C LYS A 27 13.63 -18.40 -28.26
N ALA A 28 13.82 -18.15 -26.97
CA ALA A 28 14.96 -17.41 -26.41
C ALA A 28 16.18 -18.29 -26.08
N GLY A 29 16.23 -19.53 -26.57
CA GLY A 29 17.34 -20.46 -26.33
C GLY A 29 17.39 -21.05 -24.92
N ARG A 30 16.29 -20.97 -24.16
CA ARG A 30 16.15 -21.53 -22.80
C ARG A 30 15.41 -22.87 -22.80
N LYS A 31 15.52 -23.64 -21.72
CA LYS A 31 14.78 -24.91 -21.60
C LYS A 31 13.37 -24.65 -21.09
N ALA A 32 12.38 -25.38 -21.62
CA ALA A 32 10.97 -25.17 -21.25
C ALA A 32 10.70 -25.29 -19.73
N TRP A 33 11.35 -26.25 -19.05
CA TRP A 33 11.18 -26.46 -17.61
C TRP A 33 11.65 -25.26 -16.77
N GLU A 34 12.52 -24.40 -17.30
CA GLU A 34 12.98 -23.21 -16.59
C GLU A 34 11.83 -22.23 -16.35
N ALA A 35 10.78 -22.26 -17.17
CA ALA A 35 9.57 -21.47 -16.99
C ALA A 35 8.65 -22.02 -15.89
N ALA A 36 8.82 -23.28 -15.47
CA ALA A 36 7.95 -23.97 -14.51
C ALA A 36 8.40 -23.81 -13.05
N ILE A 37 9.71 -23.66 -12.81
CA ILE A 37 10.25 -23.59 -11.44
C ILE A 37 9.99 -22.19 -10.87
N PRO A 38 9.22 -22.05 -9.77
CA PRO A 38 8.94 -20.76 -9.16
C PRO A 38 10.23 -20.03 -8.76
N VAL A 39 10.23 -18.70 -8.85
CA VAL A 39 11.40 -17.82 -8.61
C VAL A 39 12.50 -17.96 -9.66
N TYR A 40 12.93 -19.18 -9.98
CA TYR A 40 13.92 -19.42 -11.03
C TYR A 40 13.40 -18.95 -12.39
N ASN A 41 12.13 -19.23 -12.72
CA ASN A 41 11.48 -18.71 -13.91
C ASN A 41 11.53 -17.18 -13.98
N ALA A 42 11.22 -16.48 -12.89
CA ALA A 42 11.28 -15.03 -12.83
C ALA A 42 12.72 -14.51 -13.05
N ILE A 43 13.74 -15.18 -12.49
CA ILE A 43 15.15 -14.83 -12.73
C ILE A 43 15.52 -15.00 -14.20
N VAL A 44 15.15 -16.13 -14.82
CA VAL A 44 15.41 -16.40 -16.24
C VAL A 44 14.65 -15.42 -17.13
N LEU A 45 13.39 -15.10 -16.80
CA LEU A 45 12.60 -14.11 -17.52
C LEU A 45 13.26 -12.73 -17.49
N MET A 46 13.76 -12.28 -16.34
CA MET A 46 14.51 -11.01 -16.25
C MET A 46 15.71 -10.99 -17.20
N GLN A 47 16.41 -12.12 -17.36
CA GLN A 47 17.51 -12.23 -18.33
C GLN A 47 17.01 -12.15 -19.77
N ILE A 48 15.92 -12.85 -20.10
CA ILE A 48 15.31 -12.80 -21.45
C ILE A 48 14.94 -11.36 -21.81
N ILE A 49 14.32 -10.61 -20.89
CA ILE A 49 13.89 -9.22 -21.14
C ILE A 49 14.96 -8.15 -20.90
N ASN A 50 16.22 -8.58 -20.71
CA ASN A 50 17.37 -7.71 -20.42
C ASN A 50 17.13 -6.74 -19.24
N ARG A 51 16.56 -7.24 -18.13
CA ARG A 51 16.34 -6.47 -16.89
C ARG A 51 17.16 -7.02 -15.71
N PRO A 52 17.44 -6.18 -14.70
CA PRO A 52 18.19 -6.62 -13.53
C PRO A 52 17.49 -7.75 -12.76
N LYS A 53 18.24 -8.78 -12.36
CA LYS A 53 17.69 -9.92 -11.60
C LYS A 53 17.04 -9.53 -10.27
N TRP A 54 17.45 -8.41 -9.67
CA TRP A 54 16.85 -7.93 -8.42
C TRP A 54 15.38 -7.50 -8.57
N TRP A 55 14.90 -7.22 -9.79
CA TRP A 55 13.47 -6.96 -10.05
C TRP A 55 12.58 -8.11 -9.62
N VAL A 56 13.10 -9.34 -9.57
CA VAL A 56 12.38 -10.50 -9.06
C VAL A 56 11.86 -10.25 -7.65
N ILE A 57 12.61 -9.55 -6.80
CA ILE A 57 12.16 -9.20 -5.43
C ILE A 57 10.89 -8.35 -5.47
N LEU A 58 10.81 -7.38 -6.40
CA LEU A 58 9.65 -6.49 -6.54
C LEU A 58 8.38 -7.26 -6.92
N LEU A 59 8.50 -8.36 -7.66
CA LEU A 59 7.37 -9.22 -8.06
C LEU A 59 6.73 -9.98 -6.89
N PHE A 60 7.42 -10.06 -5.74
CA PHE A 60 6.91 -10.71 -4.53
C PHE A 60 6.47 -9.72 -3.46
N ILE A 61 6.69 -8.41 -3.64
CA ILE A 61 6.21 -7.38 -2.71
C ILE A 61 4.75 -7.04 -3.08
N PRO A 62 3.77 -7.24 -2.17
CA PRO A 62 2.38 -6.91 -2.46
C PRO A 62 2.18 -5.44 -2.82
N ILE A 63 1.22 -5.17 -3.72
CA ILE A 63 0.97 -3.89 -4.42
C ILE A 63 2.04 -3.56 -5.46
N ILE A 64 3.31 -3.70 -5.11
CA ILE A 64 4.42 -3.44 -6.03
C ILE A 64 4.40 -4.43 -7.19
N ASN A 65 4.14 -5.70 -6.90
CA ASN A 65 3.96 -6.73 -7.91
C ASN A 65 2.85 -6.40 -8.92
N LEU A 66 1.74 -5.81 -8.49
CA LEU A 66 0.63 -5.40 -9.37
C LEU A 66 1.04 -4.30 -10.35
N LEU A 67 1.96 -3.41 -9.96
CA LEU A 67 2.53 -2.39 -10.85
C LEU A 67 3.61 -2.98 -11.76
N MET A 68 4.38 -3.95 -11.27
CA MET A 68 5.48 -4.57 -12.01
C MET A 68 5.01 -5.59 -13.04
N PHE A 69 3.92 -6.33 -12.81
CA PHE A 69 3.44 -7.34 -13.77
C PHE A 69 3.11 -6.76 -15.15
N PRO A 70 2.34 -5.66 -15.28
CA PRO A 70 2.12 -5.01 -16.57
C PRO A 70 3.42 -4.60 -17.27
N VAL A 71 4.39 -4.08 -16.51
CA VAL A 71 5.71 -3.72 -17.06
C VAL A 71 6.41 -4.97 -17.60
N VAL A 72 6.46 -6.06 -16.83
CA VAL A 72 7.07 -7.32 -17.25
C VAL A 72 6.35 -7.92 -18.46
N TRP A 73 5.02 -7.85 -18.53
CA TRP A 73 4.25 -8.34 -19.68
C TRP A 73 4.61 -7.61 -20.97
N VAL A 74 4.63 -6.27 -20.91
CA VAL A 74 5.00 -5.42 -22.04
C VAL A 74 6.45 -5.67 -22.44
N GLU A 75 7.39 -5.73 -21.49
CA GLU A 75 8.81 -5.98 -21.78
C GLU A 75 9.06 -7.39 -22.34
N THR A 76 8.27 -8.39 -21.92
CA THR A 76 8.30 -9.74 -22.50
C THR A 76 7.95 -9.66 -23.98
N LEU A 77 6.82 -9.07 -24.34
CA LEU A 77 6.37 -8.93 -25.73
C LEU A 77 7.39 -8.17 -26.60
N ARG A 78 7.92 -7.06 -26.09
CA ARG A 78 8.93 -6.26 -26.78
C ARG A 78 10.21 -7.05 -27.10
N SER A 79 10.59 -7.99 -26.22
CA SER A 79 11.76 -8.88 -26.43
C SER A 79 11.55 -9.90 -27.55
N PHE A 80 10.31 -10.08 -27.99
CA PHE A 80 9.93 -10.89 -29.16
C PHE A 80 9.43 -10.03 -30.34
N GLY A 81 9.84 -8.76 -30.39
CA GLY A 81 9.57 -7.86 -31.51
C GLY A 81 8.22 -7.14 -31.47
N LYS A 82 7.37 -7.40 -30.47
CA LYS A 82 6.04 -6.78 -30.31
C LYS A 82 6.14 -5.44 -29.60
N ASN A 83 6.44 -4.41 -30.39
CA ASN A 83 6.77 -3.06 -29.92
C ASN A 83 5.70 -2.02 -30.23
N SER A 84 4.56 -2.40 -30.81
CA SER A 84 3.53 -1.43 -31.18
C SER A 84 2.72 -0.96 -29.96
N LEU A 85 2.04 0.18 -30.11
CA LEU A 85 1.11 0.67 -29.09
C LEU A 85 -0.06 -0.30 -28.90
N LEU A 86 -0.52 -0.96 -29.96
CA LEU A 86 -1.55 -1.98 -29.89
C LEU A 86 -1.08 -3.18 -29.06
N ASP A 87 0.15 -3.67 -29.27
CA ASP A 87 0.71 -4.76 -28.46
C ASP A 87 0.76 -4.40 -26.98
N THR A 88 1.14 -3.15 -26.68
CA THR A 88 1.19 -2.63 -25.30
C THR A 88 -0.20 -2.61 -24.67
N TRP A 89 -1.20 -2.08 -25.38
CA TRP A 89 -2.58 -2.04 -24.89
C TRP A 89 -3.20 -3.43 -24.75
N LEU A 90 -2.96 -4.32 -25.71
CA LEU A 90 -3.41 -5.71 -25.65
C LEU A 90 -2.80 -6.42 -24.45
N ALA A 91 -1.51 -6.23 -24.17
CA ALA A 91 -0.86 -6.79 -22.99
C ALA A 91 -1.53 -6.36 -21.69
N ILE A 92 -1.81 -5.06 -21.55
CA ILE A 92 -2.35 -4.48 -20.31
C ILE A 92 -3.83 -4.82 -20.14
N LEU A 93 -4.65 -4.59 -21.17
CA LEU A 93 -6.12 -4.75 -21.09
C LEU A 93 -6.54 -6.22 -20.99
N THR A 94 -5.75 -7.14 -21.55
CA THR A 94 -5.98 -8.59 -21.41
C THR A 94 -5.33 -9.19 -20.17
N LEU A 95 -4.75 -8.37 -19.27
CA LEU A 95 -4.05 -8.82 -18.07
C LEU A 95 -2.94 -9.84 -18.38
N GLY A 96 -2.19 -9.60 -19.45
CA GLY A 96 -1.10 -10.46 -19.91
C GLY A 96 -1.53 -11.65 -20.76
N LEU A 97 -2.84 -11.91 -20.96
CA LEU A 97 -3.31 -13.04 -21.78
C LEU A 97 -2.91 -12.90 -23.26
N TYR A 98 -2.65 -11.69 -23.76
CA TYR A 98 -2.09 -11.50 -25.10
C TYR A 98 -0.73 -12.22 -25.30
N ILE A 99 0.04 -12.43 -24.23
CA ILE A 99 1.28 -13.22 -24.31
C ILE A 99 1.00 -14.66 -24.72
N TYR A 100 -0.14 -15.24 -24.33
CA TYR A 100 -0.53 -16.56 -24.80
C TYR A 100 -0.74 -16.57 -26.31
N TYR A 101 -1.38 -15.53 -26.84
CA TYR A 101 -1.59 -15.43 -28.28
C TYR A 101 -0.25 -15.46 -29.03
N VAL A 102 0.70 -14.63 -28.62
CA VAL A 102 2.04 -14.57 -29.21
C VAL A 102 2.83 -15.87 -28.98
N ASN A 103 2.69 -16.50 -27.81
CA ASN A 103 3.38 -17.73 -27.45
C ASN A 103 2.95 -18.92 -28.32
N TYR A 104 1.67 -19.01 -28.70
CA TYR A 104 1.12 -20.18 -29.42
C TYR A 104 0.86 -19.96 -30.91
N PHE A 105 0.44 -18.77 -31.32
CA PHE A 105 -0.12 -18.55 -32.67
C PHE A 105 0.77 -17.70 -33.57
N GLU A 106 1.80 -17.05 -33.03
CA GLU A 106 2.68 -16.21 -33.83
C GLU A 106 4.11 -16.76 -33.90
N GLU A 107 4.70 -16.62 -35.08
CA GLU A 107 6.12 -16.83 -35.30
C GLU A 107 6.86 -15.56 -34.92
N VAL A 108 7.59 -15.63 -33.80
CA VAL A 108 8.34 -14.50 -33.26
C VAL A 108 9.76 -14.93 -32.97
N ASN A 109 10.71 -14.05 -33.26
CA ASN A 109 12.13 -14.25 -33.00
C ASN A 109 12.52 -13.50 -31.73
N TYR A 110 13.35 -14.14 -30.90
CA TYR A 110 13.92 -13.50 -29.73
C TYR A 110 14.99 -12.47 -30.14
N ILE A 111 14.90 -11.27 -29.58
CA ILE A 111 15.88 -10.21 -29.79
C ILE A 111 16.84 -10.20 -28.60
N GLU A 112 18.02 -10.79 -28.79
CA GLU A 112 19.05 -10.84 -27.76
C GLU A 112 19.58 -9.42 -27.44
N ASN A 113 19.84 -9.15 -26.16
CA ASN A 113 20.39 -7.87 -25.67
C ASN A 113 19.61 -6.64 -26.17
N ARG A 114 18.28 -6.76 -26.27
CA ARG A 114 17.39 -5.66 -26.67
C ARG A 114 17.67 -4.40 -25.83
N ASP A 115 17.70 -3.26 -26.49
CA ASP A 115 17.70 -1.95 -25.83
C ASP A 115 16.44 -1.77 -24.97
N ILE A 116 16.68 -1.42 -23.71
CA ILE A 116 15.67 -1.22 -22.68
C ILE A 116 15.04 0.17 -22.75
N HIS A 117 15.70 1.10 -23.45
CA HIS A 117 15.22 2.46 -23.61
C HIS A 117 14.04 2.50 -24.61
N PRO A 118 12.92 3.16 -24.26
CA PRO A 118 11.84 3.37 -25.21
C PRO A 118 12.31 4.17 -26.42
N LYS A 119 11.87 3.78 -27.62
CA LYS A 119 12.27 4.46 -28.88
C LYS A 119 11.65 5.84 -29.09
N THR A 120 10.67 6.22 -28.26
CA THR A 120 9.90 7.46 -28.43
C THR A 120 9.96 8.30 -27.16
N ALA A 121 9.96 9.63 -27.32
CA ALA A 121 9.97 10.56 -26.20
C ALA A 121 8.78 10.35 -25.24
N LEU A 122 7.58 10.07 -25.76
CA LEU A 122 6.43 9.70 -24.95
C LEU A 122 6.66 8.41 -24.16
N GLY A 123 7.31 7.41 -24.78
CA GLY A 123 7.64 6.16 -24.11
C GLY A 123 8.64 6.35 -22.96
N GLU A 124 9.65 7.19 -23.15
CA GLU A 124 10.64 7.53 -22.11
C GLU A 124 9.98 8.24 -20.92
N TRP A 125 9.10 9.20 -21.21
CA TRP A 125 8.34 9.91 -20.19
C TRP A 125 7.43 8.96 -19.39
N VAL A 126 6.68 8.09 -20.08
CA VAL A 126 5.83 7.07 -19.44
C VAL A 126 6.66 6.11 -18.59
N SER A 127 7.78 5.61 -19.11
CA SER A 127 8.68 4.70 -18.38
C SER A 127 9.19 5.33 -17.07
N SER A 128 9.59 6.60 -17.14
CA SER A 128 10.09 7.36 -15.98
C SER A 128 9.01 7.55 -14.92
N ILE A 129 7.78 7.84 -15.34
CA ILE A 129 6.63 7.98 -14.42
C ILE A 129 6.26 6.66 -13.79
N VAL A 130 6.21 5.57 -14.56
CA VAL A 130 5.92 4.23 -14.02
C VAL A 130 6.97 3.86 -12.96
N PHE A 131 8.25 4.09 -13.24
CA PHE A 131 9.31 3.88 -12.26
C PHE A 131 9.13 4.73 -11.00
N ALA A 132 8.84 6.02 -11.15
CA ALA A 132 8.60 6.93 -10.04
C ALA A 132 7.39 6.49 -9.19
N ILE A 133 6.29 6.05 -9.82
CA ILE A 133 5.09 5.54 -9.12
C ILE A 133 5.43 4.26 -8.35
N VAL A 134 6.18 3.34 -8.93
CA VAL A 134 6.61 2.10 -8.25
C VAL A 134 7.47 2.45 -7.02
N ALA A 135 8.49 3.29 -7.19
CA ALA A 135 9.38 3.70 -6.09
C ALA A 135 8.61 4.45 -4.99
N ALA A 136 7.78 5.42 -5.35
CA ALA A 136 6.97 6.19 -4.40
C ALA A 136 5.96 5.29 -3.66
N THR A 137 5.33 4.35 -4.35
CA THR A 137 4.41 3.38 -3.74
C THR A 137 5.15 2.47 -2.76
N LEU A 138 6.35 2.00 -3.09
CA LEU A 138 7.18 1.17 -2.20
C LEU A 138 7.51 1.93 -0.91
N VAL A 139 8.00 3.16 -1.05
CA VAL A 139 8.39 4.02 0.07
C VAL A 139 7.19 4.32 0.96
N HIS A 140 6.07 4.78 0.38
CA HIS A 140 4.86 5.15 1.14
C HIS A 140 4.18 3.94 1.81
N THR A 141 4.26 2.78 1.18
CA THR A 141 3.63 1.57 1.72
C THR A 141 4.46 0.99 2.87
N TYR A 142 5.77 0.84 2.71
CA TYR A 142 6.60 0.04 3.62
C TYR A 142 7.64 0.82 4.44
N LEU A 143 8.06 2.01 4.01
CA LEU A 143 9.14 2.75 4.67
C LEU A 143 8.60 3.89 5.54
N ILE A 144 8.06 4.92 4.90
CA ILE A 144 7.67 6.19 5.55
C ILE A 144 6.38 6.68 4.90
N GLN A 145 5.43 7.12 5.71
CA GLN A 145 4.19 7.71 5.20
C GLN A 145 4.01 9.13 5.75
N PRO A 146 3.79 10.13 4.87
CA PRO A 146 3.46 11.48 5.31
C PRO A 146 2.00 11.55 5.79
N PHE A 147 1.75 12.30 6.87
CA PHE A 147 0.42 12.62 7.38
C PHE A 147 0.31 14.10 7.67
N VAL A 148 -0.89 14.68 7.49
CA VAL A 148 -1.22 16.03 7.92
C VAL A 148 -2.14 15.93 9.13
N ILE A 149 -1.91 16.75 10.16
CA ILE A 149 -2.76 16.80 11.36
C ILE A 149 -4.03 17.62 11.08
N PRO A 150 -5.23 17.00 11.11
CA PRO A 150 -6.47 17.72 10.80
C PRO A 150 -7.24 18.19 12.05
N THR A 151 -6.78 17.86 13.26
CA THR A 151 -7.53 18.11 14.51
C THR A 151 -6.61 18.56 15.64
N SER A 152 -7.14 19.38 16.56
CA SER A 152 -6.45 19.95 17.73
C SER A 152 -6.23 18.97 18.89
N SER A 153 -6.57 17.69 18.74
CA SER A 153 -6.47 16.70 19.84
C SER A 153 -5.06 16.49 20.42
N LEU A 154 -4.01 17.01 19.75
CA LEU A 154 -2.62 17.00 20.21
C LEU A 154 -2.00 18.41 20.17
N GLU A 155 -2.79 19.48 20.12
CA GLU A 155 -2.37 20.85 19.75
C GLU A 155 -1.16 21.39 20.53
N LYS A 156 -1.07 21.09 21.83
CA LYS A 156 0.10 21.47 22.64
C LYS A 156 1.43 20.86 22.18
N THR A 157 1.37 19.74 21.46
CA THR A 157 2.53 19.05 20.87
C THR A 157 2.62 19.22 19.35
N LEU A 158 1.48 19.11 18.65
CA LEU A 158 1.35 19.10 17.21
C LEU A 158 0.14 19.95 16.80
N LEU A 159 0.39 21.00 16.03
CA LEU A 159 -0.64 21.94 15.59
C LEU A 159 -1.43 21.37 14.40
N VAL A 160 -2.62 21.91 14.18
CA VAL A 160 -3.40 21.63 12.98
C VAL A 160 -2.63 22.15 11.76
N GLY A 161 -2.47 21.31 10.74
CA GLY A 161 -1.66 21.61 9.54
C GLY A 161 -0.23 21.08 9.60
N ASP A 162 0.26 20.61 10.76
CA ASP A 162 1.60 20.00 10.85
C ASP A 162 1.72 18.76 9.96
N PHE A 163 2.88 18.63 9.31
CA PHE A 163 3.25 17.46 8.50
C PHE A 163 4.12 16.49 9.32
N LEU A 164 3.71 15.23 9.37
CA LEU A 164 4.42 14.16 10.06
C LEU A 164 4.97 13.13 9.08
N PHE A 165 6.25 12.80 9.22
CA PHE A 165 6.82 11.59 8.62
C PHE A 165 6.74 10.43 9.60
N VAL A 166 5.87 9.47 9.30
CA VAL A 166 5.67 8.30 10.15
C VAL A 166 6.53 7.16 9.64
N SER A 167 7.47 6.70 10.47
CA SER A 167 8.28 5.54 10.14
C SER A 167 7.50 4.24 10.32
N LYS A 168 7.23 3.53 9.22
CA LYS A 168 6.53 2.24 9.22
C LYS A 168 7.52 1.08 9.31
N PHE A 169 8.69 1.22 8.69
CA PHE A 169 9.76 0.22 8.68
C PHE A 169 10.19 -0.19 10.10
N HIS A 170 10.47 0.79 10.98
CA HIS A 170 10.97 0.50 12.33
C HIS A 170 9.96 -0.25 13.21
N TYR A 171 8.66 -0.04 13.03
CA TYR A 171 7.61 -0.62 13.87
C TYR A 171 6.85 -1.76 13.16
N GLY A 172 7.42 -2.29 12.08
CA GLY A 172 6.82 -3.33 11.25
C GLY A 172 5.75 -2.76 10.34
N ALA A 173 6.05 -2.62 9.05
CA ALA A 173 5.08 -2.14 8.09
C ALA A 173 3.95 -3.16 7.91
N ARG A 174 2.70 -2.67 7.87
CA ARG A 174 1.53 -3.50 7.55
C ARG A 174 1.51 -3.75 6.05
N VAL A 175 1.38 -5.01 5.67
CA VAL A 175 1.10 -5.39 4.28
C VAL A 175 -0.35 -5.02 3.98
N PRO A 176 -0.63 -4.32 2.87
CA PRO A 176 -1.99 -4.01 2.46
C PRO A 176 -2.83 -5.28 2.31
N MET A 177 -4.06 -5.22 2.82
CA MET A 177 -5.00 -6.35 2.80
C MET A 177 -5.94 -6.27 1.59
N THR A 178 -6.23 -5.05 1.16
CA THR A 178 -7.14 -4.82 0.05
C THR A 178 -6.46 -5.14 -1.27
N THR A 179 -6.98 -6.11 -2.02
CA THR A 179 -6.36 -6.63 -3.26
C THR A 179 -6.37 -5.63 -4.40
N VAL A 180 -7.46 -4.88 -4.57
CA VAL A 180 -7.60 -3.88 -5.63
C VAL A 180 -7.85 -2.52 -4.99
N ALA A 181 -6.86 -1.63 -5.12
CA ALA A 181 -6.94 -0.26 -4.68
C ALA A 181 -6.12 0.65 -5.59
N ALA A 182 -6.54 1.91 -5.70
CA ALA A 182 -5.77 2.93 -6.37
C ALA A 182 -4.46 3.20 -5.61
N PRO A 183 -3.33 3.37 -6.33
CA PRO A 183 -2.06 3.67 -5.69
C PRO A 183 -2.10 5.03 -5.02
N MET A 184 -1.33 5.19 -3.93
CA MET A 184 -1.12 6.46 -3.21
C MET A 184 -2.38 7.11 -2.60
N VAL A 185 -3.54 6.45 -2.67
CA VAL A 185 -4.81 6.95 -2.12
C VAL A 185 -5.29 6.03 -1.00
N HIS A 186 -5.70 6.63 0.12
CA HIS A 186 -6.13 5.89 1.31
C HIS A 186 -7.58 5.38 1.18
N ASP A 187 -8.58 6.26 1.26
CA ASP A 187 -10.00 5.88 1.31
C ASP A 187 -10.76 6.33 0.05
N THR A 188 -10.62 7.58 -0.39
CA THR A 188 -11.45 8.20 -1.43
C THR A 188 -10.61 8.78 -2.57
N LEU A 189 -11.02 8.54 -3.82
CA LEU A 189 -10.42 9.14 -5.01
C LEU A 189 -10.64 10.67 -5.01
N PRO A 190 -9.59 11.50 -5.16
CA PRO A 190 -9.71 12.96 -5.04
C PRO A 190 -10.71 13.60 -6.01
N ILE A 191 -10.77 13.12 -7.26
CA ILE A 191 -11.59 13.71 -8.33
C ILE A 191 -13.03 13.22 -8.27
N PHE A 192 -13.21 11.89 -8.27
CA PHE A 192 -14.53 11.27 -8.38
C PHE A 192 -15.28 11.17 -7.05
N LYS A 193 -14.61 11.43 -5.91
CA LYS A 193 -15.16 11.31 -4.55
C LYS A 193 -15.78 9.94 -4.25
N THR A 194 -15.39 8.91 -4.99
CA THR A 194 -15.75 7.51 -4.79
C THR A 194 -14.65 6.76 -4.05
N ARG A 195 -14.95 5.57 -3.53
CA ARG A 195 -13.95 4.73 -2.84
C ARG A 195 -12.78 4.41 -3.76
N SER A 196 -11.58 4.50 -3.22
CA SER A 196 -10.32 4.17 -3.90
C SER A 196 -10.01 2.68 -3.94
N TYR A 197 -10.92 1.82 -3.49
CA TYR A 197 -10.70 0.40 -3.34
C TYR A 197 -11.98 -0.41 -3.53
N ILE A 198 -11.80 -1.68 -3.87
CA ILE A 198 -12.88 -2.64 -4.01
C ILE A 198 -12.99 -3.44 -2.72
N ALA A 199 -14.05 -3.18 -1.96
CA ALA A 199 -14.45 -3.98 -0.80
C ALA A 199 -15.95 -3.77 -0.55
N ASP A 200 -16.59 -4.75 0.08
CA ASP A 200 -17.89 -4.54 0.70
C ASP A 200 -17.69 -3.94 2.09
N VAL A 201 -18.40 -2.85 2.38
CA VAL A 201 -18.28 -2.11 3.65
C VAL A 201 -19.59 -2.10 4.45
N ASP A 202 -20.65 -2.72 3.93
CA ASP A 202 -21.90 -2.88 4.66
C ASP A 202 -21.68 -3.89 5.81
N PRO A 203 -21.92 -3.51 7.07
CA PRO A 203 -21.78 -4.41 8.21
C PRO A 203 -22.54 -5.74 8.08
N ALA A 204 -23.69 -5.76 7.41
CA ALA A 204 -24.52 -6.95 7.25
C ALA A 204 -23.91 -7.98 6.29
N THR A 205 -23.28 -7.54 5.20
CA THR A 205 -22.74 -8.40 4.14
C THR A 205 -21.20 -8.51 4.16
N TYR A 206 -20.53 -7.70 4.97
CA TYR A 206 -19.05 -7.64 5.05
C TYR A 206 -18.38 -9.00 5.15
N ARG A 207 -18.93 -9.93 5.95
CA ARG A 207 -18.33 -11.25 6.19
C ARG A 207 -18.61 -12.26 5.08
N THR A 208 -19.71 -12.10 4.34
CA THR A 208 -20.16 -13.08 3.33
C THR A 208 -19.72 -12.69 1.93
N SER A 209 -19.46 -11.39 1.70
CA SER A 209 -19.05 -10.82 0.41
C SER A 209 -17.83 -11.51 -0.21
N VAL A 210 -17.94 -11.80 -1.51
CA VAL A 210 -16.85 -12.38 -2.32
C VAL A 210 -15.64 -11.45 -2.36
N TRP A 211 -15.86 -10.14 -2.50
CA TRP A 211 -14.78 -9.14 -2.55
C TRP A 211 -13.96 -9.10 -1.26
N ASN A 212 -14.60 -9.27 -0.11
CA ASN A 212 -13.92 -9.31 1.17
C ASN A 212 -13.22 -10.64 1.43
N LYS A 213 -13.74 -11.76 0.89
CA LYS A 213 -13.07 -13.06 0.93
C LYS A 213 -11.79 -13.09 0.08
N LEU A 214 -11.73 -12.29 -0.98
CA LEU A 214 -10.54 -12.14 -1.82
C LEU A 214 -9.45 -11.27 -1.16
N GLN A 215 -9.72 -10.59 -0.04
CA GLN A 215 -8.70 -9.80 0.66
C GLN A 215 -7.57 -10.68 1.17
N LEU A 216 -6.37 -10.10 1.17
CA LEU A 216 -5.20 -10.73 1.74
C LEU A 216 -5.34 -10.79 3.28
N PRO A 217 -4.85 -11.86 3.92
CA PRO A 217 -4.85 -11.94 5.37
C PRO A 217 -4.01 -10.82 5.96
N TYR A 218 -4.37 -10.40 7.18
CA TYR A 218 -3.59 -9.41 7.90
C TYR A 218 -2.16 -9.93 8.11
N MET A 219 -1.19 -9.16 7.64
CA MET A 219 0.23 -9.47 7.76
C MET A 219 1.00 -8.20 8.10
N ARG A 220 2.00 -8.33 8.96
CA ARG A 220 2.88 -7.24 9.35
C ARG A 220 4.32 -7.74 9.27
N LEU A 221 5.16 -6.96 8.62
CA LEU A 221 6.60 -7.24 8.59
C LEU A 221 7.19 -7.11 10.00
N PRO A 222 8.27 -7.83 10.31
CA PRO A 222 8.95 -7.68 11.60
C PRO A 222 9.38 -6.23 11.80
N GLY A 223 9.12 -5.71 12.99
CA GLY A 223 9.60 -4.40 13.42
C GLY A 223 10.90 -4.53 14.22
N PHE A 224 11.81 -3.57 14.04
CA PHE A 224 13.09 -3.51 14.76
C PHE A 224 13.02 -2.71 16.06
N LYS A 225 11.92 -1.97 16.28
CA LYS A 225 11.67 -1.16 17.48
C LYS A 225 10.30 -1.47 18.07
N LYS A 226 10.21 -1.39 19.40
CA LYS A 226 8.95 -1.44 20.15
C LYS A 226 8.50 -0.02 20.49
N ILE A 227 7.19 0.19 20.51
CA ILE A 227 6.59 1.47 20.94
C ILE A 227 6.93 1.70 22.40
N LYS A 228 7.36 2.92 22.73
CA LYS A 228 7.67 3.35 24.08
C LYS A 228 6.57 4.27 24.61
N ARG A 229 6.50 4.37 25.93
CA ARG A 229 5.64 5.37 26.59
C ARG A 229 6.05 6.76 26.12
N ASN A 230 5.05 7.60 25.93
CA ASN A 230 5.11 8.96 25.39
C ASN A 230 5.42 9.09 23.89
N ASP A 231 5.63 8.00 23.15
CA ASP A 231 5.74 8.09 21.68
C ASP A 231 4.44 8.64 21.07
N ILE A 232 4.57 9.51 20.07
CA ILE A 232 3.45 9.87 19.19
C ILE A 232 3.30 8.76 18.16
N VAL A 233 2.13 8.11 18.16
CA VAL A 233 1.84 6.96 17.32
C VAL A 233 0.70 7.26 16.37
N VAL A 234 0.82 6.72 15.17
CA VAL A 234 -0.26 6.69 14.17
C VAL A 234 -0.80 5.27 14.07
N PHE A 235 -2.11 5.13 14.22
CA PHE A 235 -2.77 3.83 14.19
C PHE A 235 -4.14 3.94 13.51
N SER A 236 -4.63 2.82 12.98
CA SER A 236 -5.98 2.74 12.43
C SER A 236 -7.01 2.71 13.56
N TRP A 237 -8.02 3.56 13.49
CA TRP A 237 -9.10 3.63 14.48
C TRP A 237 -9.84 2.30 14.57
N PRO A 238 -9.87 1.61 15.73
CA PRO A 238 -10.40 0.25 15.80
C PRO A 238 -11.90 0.13 15.46
N ALA A 239 -12.72 1.07 15.93
CA ALA A 239 -14.16 1.03 15.72
C ALA A 239 -14.57 1.43 14.30
N ASP A 240 -13.80 2.34 13.67
CA ASP A 240 -14.08 3.07 12.43
C ASP A 240 -15.40 2.70 11.71
N THR A 241 -16.43 3.47 12.04
CA THR A 241 -17.79 3.30 11.54
C THR A 241 -18.22 4.39 10.56
N VAL A 242 -17.32 5.31 10.15
CA VAL A 242 -17.71 6.49 9.37
C VAL A 242 -17.16 6.45 7.95
N TYR A 243 -17.95 6.90 6.97
CA TYR A 243 -17.42 7.21 5.64
C TYR A 243 -16.63 8.52 5.66
N GLN A 244 -17.20 9.55 6.30
CA GLN A 244 -16.60 10.87 6.44
C GLN A 244 -16.67 11.32 7.90
N PHE A 245 -15.58 11.91 8.39
CA PHE A 245 -15.58 12.53 9.71
C PHE A 245 -16.62 13.65 9.82
N PHE A 246 -17.19 13.81 11.02
CA PHE A 246 -18.15 14.86 11.36
C PHE A 246 -19.48 14.85 10.59
N LYS A 247 -19.78 13.76 9.86
CA LYS A 247 -21.09 13.55 9.22
C LYS A 247 -21.81 12.36 9.84
N LYS A 248 -23.02 12.58 10.38
CA LYS A 248 -23.87 11.52 10.92
C LYS A 248 -24.44 10.68 9.78
N GLN A 249 -24.03 9.42 9.69
CA GLN A 249 -24.40 8.47 8.63
C GLN A 249 -24.52 7.05 9.19
N GLN A 250 -25.06 6.12 8.40
CA GLN A 250 -25.08 4.71 8.75
C GLN A 250 -23.65 4.17 8.90
N GLY A 251 -23.46 3.35 9.93
CA GLY A 251 -22.16 2.77 10.26
C GLY A 251 -21.61 1.85 9.16
N VAL A 252 -20.31 1.92 8.92
CA VAL A 252 -19.60 1.04 7.97
C VAL A 252 -18.62 0.11 8.66
N ARG A 253 -18.19 -0.91 7.92
CA ARG A 253 -17.06 -1.74 8.30
C ARG A 253 -15.98 -1.70 7.20
N LYS A 254 -14.90 -0.96 7.45
CA LYS A 254 -13.77 -0.86 6.51
C LYS A 254 -12.72 -1.97 6.72
N PRO A 255 -12.02 -2.43 5.67
CA PRO A 255 -10.78 -3.19 5.77
C PRO A 255 -9.75 -2.45 6.65
N ILE A 256 -8.92 -3.19 7.41
CA ILE A 256 -8.02 -2.63 8.43
C ILE A 256 -7.04 -1.60 7.84
N ASP A 257 -6.54 -1.85 6.63
CA ASP A 257 -5.64 -0.97 5.88
C ASP A 257 -6.34 0.25 5.27
N LYS A 258 -7.67 0.27 5.25
CA LYS A 258 -8.52 1.38 4.78
C LYS A 258 -9.23 2.14 5.89
N LYS A 259 -9.09 1.68 7.13
CA LYS A 259 -9.58 2.41 8.30
C LYS A 259 -8.91 3.75 8.47
N SER A 260 -9.66 4.70 9.01
CA SER A 260 -9.22 6.06 9.32
C SER A 260 -8.03 6.04 10.28
N ASN A 261 -7.03 6.89 10.03
CA ASN A 261 -5.82 6.97 10.84
C ASN A 261 -5.96 8.03 11.94
N TYR A 262 -5.52 7.69 13.15
CA TYR A 262 -5.49 8.58 14.30
C TYR A 262 -4.06 8.76 14.78
N VAL A 263 -3.74 9.99 15.19
CA VAL A 263 -2.48 10.34 15.85
C VAL A 263 -2.76 10.59 17.32
N LYS A 264 -2.12 9.82 18.20
CA LYS A 264 -2.23 9.97 19.67
C LYS A 264 -0.90 9.68 20.35
N ARG A 265 -0.80 10.04 21.63
CA ARG A 265 0.34 9.68 22.48
C ARG A 265 0.13 8.31 23.10
N CYS A 266 1.12 7.44 23.02
CA CYS A 266 1.13 6.15 23.71
C CYS A 266 1.39 6.37 25.21
N VAL A 267 0.37 6.18 26.05
CA VAL A 267 0.49 6.40 27.50
C VAL A 267 0.87 5.11 28.23
N GLY A 268 0.22 4.00 27.89
CA GLY A 268 0.52 2.66 28.43
C GLY A 268 0.97 1.70 27.33
N VAL A 269 1.83 0.75 27.70
CA VAL A 269 2.29 -0.35 26.84
C VAL A 269 1.82 -1.70 27.40
N PRO A 270 1.86 -2.80 26.62
CA PRO A 270 1.42 -4.11 27.11
C PRO A 270 2.06 -4.49 28.45
N GLY A 271 1.24 -4.94 29.40
CA GLY A 271 1.65 -5.26 30.78
C GLY A 271 1.44 -4.13 31.78
N ASP A 272 1.10 -2.91 31.34
CA ASP A 272 0.82 -1.80 32.25
C ASP A 272 -0.59 -1.86 32.85
N SER A 273 -0.70 -1.47 34.13
CA SER A 273 -1.96 -0.99 34.70
C SER A 273 -2.06 0.53 34.55
N LEU A 274 -3.20 1.01 34.05
CA LEU A 274 -3.49 2.43 33.84
C LEU A 274 -4.64 2.85 34.75
N SER A 275 -4.46 3.96 35.46
CA SER A 275 -5.55 4.59 36.22
C SER A 275 -5.48 6.11 36.11
N ILE A 276 -6.61 6.77 36.23
CA ILE A 276 -6.72 8.24 36.26
C ILE A 276 -7.29 8.60 37.63
N LYS A 277 -6.57 9.42 38.41
CA LYS A 277 -7.01 9.91 39.72
C LYS A 277 -6.82 11.42 39.75
N ASP A 278 -7.89 12.16 40.06
CA ASP A 278 -7.90 13.63 40.12
C ASP A 278 -7.34 14.29 38.86
N GLY A 279 -7.68 13.75 37.68
CA GLY A 279 -7.20 14.24 36.38
C GLY A 279 -5.74 13.89 36.04
N TYR A 280 -5.01 13.18 36.92
CA TYR A 280 -3.66 12.72 36.67
C TYR A 280 -3.62 11.26 36.25
N VAL A 281 -2.78 10.96 35.27
CA VAL A 281 -2.53 9.58 34.82
C VAL A 281 -1.50 8.91 35.73
N TYR A 282 -1.78 7.66 36.09
CA TYR A 282 -0.88 6.77 36.82
C TYR A 282 -0.65 5.49 36.01
N ILE A 283 0.62 5.09 35.90
CA ILE A 283 1.04 3.82 35.29
C ILE A 283 1.71 2.97 36.35
N ASN A 284 1.22 1.75 36.56
CA ASN A 284 1.72 0.82 37.57
C ASN A 284 1.78 1.48 38.97
N GLY A 285 0.72 2.21 39.32
CA GLY A 285 0.58 2.95 40.58
C GLY A 285 1.42 4.23 40.70
N LYS A 286 2.31 4.53 39.74
CA LYS A 286 3.16 5.73 39.75
C LYS A 286 2.59 6.82 38.88
N LYS A 287 2.53 8.06 39.40
CA LYS A 287 2.07 9.22 38.64
C LYS A 287 2.97 9.46 37.43
N THR A 288 2.39 9.58 36.25
CA THR A 288 3.15 9.73 35.00
C THR A 288 3.82 11.09 34.93
N VAL A 289 5.13 11.10 34.68
CA VAL A 289 5.88 12.33 34.39
C VAL A 289 5.78 12.61 32.89
N LEU A 290 4.99 13.61 32.54
CA LEU A 290 4.79 14.04 31.15
C LEU A 290 5.75 15.21 30.81
N PRO A 291 6.38 15.20 29.63
CA PRO A 291 7.14 16.37 29.16
C PRO A 291 6.24 17.59 29.05
N TYR A 292 6.80 18.80 29.10
CA TYR A 292 6.03 20.06 29.17
C TYR A 292 4.87 20.14 28.15
N ARG A 293 5.15 19.83 26.87
CA ARG A 293 4.17 19.82 25.78
C ARG A 293 3.12 18.70 25.84
N ALA A 294 3.30 17.72 26.71
CA ALA A 294 2.37 16.61 26.93
C ALA A 294 1.53 16.78 28.20
N LYS A 295 1.87 17.72 29.09
CA LYS A 295 1.04 18.01 30.27
C LYS A 295 -0.33 18.53 29.82
N PRO A 296 -1.43 18.19 30.51
CA PRO A 296 -2.74 18.79 30.27
C PRO A 296 -2.64 20.32 30.18
N GLN A 297 -3.39 20.91 29.27
CA GLN A 297 -3.53 22.35 29.14
C GLN A 297 -4.84 22.74 29.80
N PHE A 298 -4.75 23.61 30.81
CA PHE A 298 -5.92 24.11 31.54
C PHE A 298 -6.22 25.58 31.21
N LEU A 299 -5.30 26.25 30.50
CA LEU A 299 -5.36 27.67 30.19
C LEU A 299 -4.95 27.89 28.73
N HIS A 300 -5.69 28.75 28.03
CA HIS A 300 -5.37 29.22 26.68
C HIS A 300 -5.18 30.73 26.74
N THR A 301 -4.08 31.23 26.17
CA THR A 301 -3.88 32.66 25.95
C THR A 301 -4.32 32.96 24.52
N VAL A 302 -5.27 33.87 24.37
CA VAL A 302 -5.87 34.20 23.07
C VAL A 302 -5.59 35.66 22.78
N THR A 303 -5.05 35.94 21.60
CA THR A 303 -4.84 37.29 21.10
C THR A 303 -5.72 37.48 19.89
N VAL A 304 -6.61 38.47 19.95
CA VAL A 304 -7.55 38.81 18.87
C VAL A 304 -7.23 40.24 18.39
N GLU A 305 -7.28 40.45 17.07
CA GLU A 305 -7.10 41.79 16.47
C GLU A 305 -8.35 42.71 16.64
N GLY A 306 -9.43 42.20 17.24
CA GLY A 306 -10.69 42.91 17.46
C GLY A 306 -11.42 42.47 18.73
N GLN A 307 -12.73 42.71 18.82
CA GLN A 307 -13.52 42.23 19.96
C GLN A 307 -13.55 40.71 20.00
N PHE A 308 -13.38 40.16 21.20
CA PHE A 308 -13.46 38.73 21.47
C PHE A 308 -14.89 38.24 21.18
N SER A 309 -15.07 37.48 20.10
CA SER A 309 -16.38 36.95 19.65
C SER A 309 -16.64 35.54 20.17
N ASN A 310 -17.90 35.10 20.18
CA ASN A 310 -18.26 33.72 20.54
C ASN A 310 -17.65 32.70 19.57
N ASP A 311 -17.45 33.06 18.30
CA ASP A 311 -16.78 32.19 17.32
C ASP A 311 -15.31 31.94 17.69
N ALA A 312 -14.64 32.91 18.32
CA ALA A 312 -13.29 32.75 18.84
C ALA A 312 -13.25 31.77 20.03
N ILE A 313 -14.34 31.65 20.79
CA ILE A 313 -14.47 30.65 21.87
C ILE A 313 -14.62 29.24 21.26
N GLU A 314 -15.46 29.07 20.23
CA GLU A 314 -15.63 27.77 19.56
C GLU A 314 -14.33 27.26 18.90
N LEU A 315 -13.45 28.17 18.46
CA LEU A 315 -12.14 27.81 17.90
C LEU A 315 -11.16 27.26 18.94
N LEU A 316 -11.36 27.53 20.24
CA LEU A 316 -10.46 27.08 21.31
C LEU A 316 -10.78 25.65 21.80
N GLY A 317 -11.89 25.06 21.34
CA GLY A 317 -12.38 23.73 21.73
C GLY A 317 -13.25 23.75 22.96
#